data_AF-A0A0G0Z0U2-F1
#
_entry.id   AF-A0A0G0Z0U2-F1
#
_cell.length_a   1.000
_cell.length_b   1.000
_cell.length_c   1.000
_cell.angle_alpha   90.00
_cell.angle_beta   90.00
_cell.angle_gamma   90.00
#
_symmetry.space_group_name_H-M   'P 1'
#
loop_
_entity.id
_entity.type
_entity.pdbx_description
1 polymer ?
#
loop_
_entity_poly.entity_id
_entity_poly.type
_entity_poly.pdbx_seq_one_letter_code
_entity_poly.pdbx_strand_id
1 'polypeptide(L)'
;MTTFLKNIGSNCILQNRQLIFSPQIHKILQNVFYIGLMKYKCEIHESTHEPLISKKLFDKVQEIMREKGKPQKVKKHNFDFLGLMKCPCSAAITAEKKIKPSGREYIYYRCTKKKGPCLEKHFLRQEELYEQIKSFLQKVSLSSHDTEKVLAELDKEEIQA
;
A
#
# COMPACT_ATOMS: atom_id res chain seq x y z
N MET A 1 29.73 -43.38 -16.90
CA MET A 1 28.62 -42.66 -16.24
C MET A 1 29.15 -41.38 -15.59
N THR A 2 29.61 -40.45 -16.43
CA THR A 2 30.37 -39.26 -16.03
C THR A 2 29.79 -38.03 -16.72
N THR A 3 28.54 -37.69 -16.41
CA THR A 3 27.87 -36.48 -16.93
C THR A 3 26.66 -36.12 -16.06
N PHE A 4 26.88 -35.73 -14.80
CA PHE A 4 25.78 -35.10 -14.02
C PHE A 4 26.23 -34.05 -13.00
N LEU A 5 27.53 -33.94 -12.69
CA LEU A 5 28.07 -32.97 -11.73
C LEU A 5 28.95 -31.90 -12.39
N LYS A 6 28.46 -31.32 -13.49
CA LYS A 6 29.01 -30.07 -14.07
C LYS A 6 27.88 -29.07 -14.31
N ASN A 7 27.09 -28.74 -13.29
CA ASN A 7 26.19 -27.56 -13.36
C ASN A 7 25.60 -27.16 -12.00
N ILE A 8 26.43 -27.10 -10.95
CA ILE A 8 26.02 -26.47 -9.68
C ILE A 8 27.05 -25.40 -9.29
N GLY A 9 27.36 -24.53 -10.25
CA GLY A 9 28.39 -23.51 -10.06
C GLY A 9 28.39 -22.47 -11.15
N SER A 10 27.25 -21.84 -11.42
CA SER A 10 27.14 -20.64 -12.27
C SER A 10 25.72 -20.06 -12.20
N ASN A 11 25.36 -19.43 -11.08
CA ASN A 11 24.29 -18.42 -11.08
C ASN A 11 24.78 -17.12 -10.43
N CYS A 12 26.06 -16.81 -10.63
CA CYS A 12 26.56 -15.44 -10.55
C CYS A 12 26.58 -14.89 -11.97
N ILE A 13 25.41 -14.51 -12.50
CA ILE A 13 25.36 -13.77 -13.77
C ILE A 13 25.82 -12.35 -13.47
N LEU A 14 27.10 -12.08 -13.71
CA LEU A 14 27.63 -10.73 -13.80
C LEU A 14 27.11 -10.11 -15.10
N GLN A 15 25.97 -9.41 -15.04
CA GLN A 15 25.64 -8.41 -16.05
C GLN A 15 25.86 -7.01 -15.44
N ASN A 16 26.75 -6.24 -16.06
CA ASN A 16 26.95 -4.79 -15.81
C ASN A 16 27.39 -4.33 -14.41
N ARG A 17 28.28 -5.07 -13.70
CA ARG A 17 28.86 -4.63 -12.41
C ARG A 17 27.82 -4.15 -11.37
N GLN A 18 26.59 -4.64 -11.45
CA GLN A 18 25.54 -4.40 -10.46
C GLN A 18 25.09 -5.75 -9.89
N LEU A 19 25.09 -5.87 -8.57
CA LEU A 19 24.56 -7.03 -7.86
C LEU A 19 23.04 -7.07 -8.10
N ILE A 20 22.61 -7.92 -9.03
CA ILE A 20 21.19 -8.21 -9.21
C ILE A 20 20.77 -9.11 -8.06
N PHE A 21 20.06 -8.55 -7.09
CA PHE A 21 19.46 -9.31 -6.02
C PHE A 21 18.31 -10.14 -6.59
N SER A 22 18.59 -11.39 -6.97
CA SER A 22 17.58 -12.28 -7.52
C SER A 22 16.49 -12.53 -6.45
N PRO A 23 15.19 -12.33 -6.78
CA PRO A 23 14.09 -12.62 -5.85
C PRO A 23 14.07 -14.10 -5.42
N GLN A 24 14.73 -14.99 -6.17
CA GLN A 24 14.91 -16.40 -5.80
C GLN A 24 15.86 -16.56 -4.61
N ILE A 25 16.96 -15.79 -4.58
CA ILE A 25 17.93 -15.83 -3.46
C ILE A 25 17.26 -15.36 -2.17
N HIS A 26 16.44 -14.31 -2.24
CA HIS A 26 15.67 -13.84 -1.10
C HIS A 26 14.74 -14.92 -0.53
N LYS A 27 14.03 -15.65 -1.42
CA LYS A 27 13.15 -16.76 -1.01
C LYS A 27 13.93 -17.91 -0.37
N ILE A 28 15.10 -18.23 -0.91
CA ILE A 28 15.98 -19.27 -0.35
C ILE A 28 16.42 -18.86 1.06
N LEU A 29 16.93 -17.64 1.24
CA LEU A 29 17.42 -17.20 2.55
C LEU A 29 16.31 -17.11 3.62
N GLN A 30 15.04 -16.94 3.24
CA GLN A 30 13.90 -16.90 4.16
C GLN A 30 13.27 -18.26 4.45
N ASN A 31 13.68 -19.32 3.77
CA ASN A 31 13.02 -20.61 3.89
C ASN A 31 13.43 -21.33 5.18
N VAL A 32 12.46 -21.59 6.05
CA VAL A 32 12.63 -22.33 7.31
C VAL A 32 12.95 -23.81 7.10
N PHE A 33 12.82 -24.33 5.89
CA PHE A 33 13.21 -25.69 5.54
C PHE A 33 14.67 -26.00 5.93
N TYR A 34 15.59 -25.05 5.76
CA TYR A 34 17.02 -25.30 6.04
C TYR A 34 17.35 -25.52 7.53
N ILE A 35 16.44 -25.19 8.44
CA ILE A 35 16.59 -25.43 9.89
C ILE A 35 15.77 -26.64 10.39
N GLY A 36 15.26 -27.49 9.49
CA GLY A 36 14.47 -28.67 9.84
C GLY A 36 12.99 -28.39 10.12
N LEU A 37 12.50 -27.19 9.77
CA LEU A 37 11.09 -26.81 9.95
C LEU A 37 10.38 -26.71 8.61
N MET A 38 9.12 -27.14 8.53
CA MET A 38 8.31 -27.06 7.33
C MET A 38 7.09 -26.17 7.55
N LYS A 39 6.82 -25.27 6.60
CA LYS A 39 5.60 -24.45 6.61
C LYS A 39 4.49 -25.12 5.81
N TYR A 40 3.37 -25.45 6.44
CA TYR A 40 2.18 -26.02 5.80
C TYR A 40 0.94 -25.23 6.24
N LYS A 41 0.08 -24.80 5.30
CA LYS A 41 -1.13 -24.00 5.59
C LYS A 41 -0.92 -22.83 6.57
N CYS A 42 0.22 -22.15 6.46
CA CYS A 42 0.65 -21.04 7.34
C CYS A 42 1.10 -21.43 8.76
N GLU A 43 1.07 -22.72 9.12
CA GLU A 43 1.61 -23.25 10.36
C GLU A 43 3.02 -23.81 10.15
N ILE A 44 3.81 -23.88 11.23
CA ILE A 44 5.19 -24.36 11.21
C ILE A 44 5.21 -25.69 11.96
N HIS A 45 5.67 -26.75 11.28
CA HIS A 45 5.80 -28.09 11.82
C HIS A 45 7.26 -28.53 11.82
N GLU A 46 7.61 -29.42 12.74
CA GLU A 46 8.91 -30.10 12.75
C GLU A 46 8.97 -31.10 11.59
N SER A 47 10.09 -31.13 10.89
CA SER A 47 10.31 -32.02 9.76
C SER A 47 11.31 -33.12 10.10
N THR A 48 11.19 -34.26 9.43
CA THR A 48 12.02 -35.45 9.68
C THR A 48 13.43 -35.35 9.08
N HIS A 49 13.71 -34.37 8.22
CA HIS A 49 14.99 -34.26 7.53
C HIS A 49 16.07 -33.59 8.39
N GLU A 50 17.33 -33.88 8.11
CA GLU A 50 18.46 -33.27 8.80
C GLU A 50 18.61 -31.79 8.43
N PRO A 51 18.72 -30.88 9.41
CA PRO A 51 18.87 -29.44 9.14
C PRO A 51 20.20 -29.15 8.46
N LEU A 52 20.16 -28.39 7.35
CA LEU A 52 21.36 -28.01 6.59
C LEU A 52 22.19 -26.93 7.29
N ILE A 53 21.53 -26.04 8.04
CA ILE A 53 22.18 -24.92 8.74
C ILE A 53 21.72 -24.85 10.19
N SER A 54 22.58 -24.31 11.06
CA SER A 54 22.20 -24.05 12.45
C SER A 54 21.15 -22.94 12.55
N LYS A 55 20.22 -23.06 13.50
CA LYS A 55 19.22 -22.02 13.80
C LYS A 55 19.87 -20.67 14.11
N LYS A 56 21.00 -20.66 14.84
CA LYS A 56 21.76 -19.45 15.15
C LYS A 56 22.24 -18.70 13.90
N LEU A 57 22.66 -19.42 12.87
CA LEU A 57 23.09 -18.80 11.61
C LEU A 57 21.90 -18.23 10.84
N PHE A 58 20.80 -18.98 10.77
CA PHE A 58 19.57 -18.53 10.12
C PHE A 58 19.02 -17.25 10.75
N ASP A 59 18.94 -17.21 12.08
CA ASP A 59 18.42 -16.05 12.83
C ASP A 59 19.27 -14.78 12.55
N LYS A 60 20.60 -14.91 12.51
CA LYS A 60 21.52 -13.80 12.13
C LYS A 60 21.27 -13.29 10.71
N VAL A 61 21.05 -14.19 9.76
CA VAL A 61 20.75 -13.81 8.38
C VAL A 61 19.42 -13.05 8.30
N GLN A 62 18.38 -13.51 9.00
CA GLN A 62 17.09 -12.81 9.05
C GLN A 62 17.20 -11.41 9.65
N GLU A 63 18.02 -11.24 10.70
CA GLU A 63 18.30 -9.93 11.30
C GLU A 63 18.94 -8.97 10.30
N ILE A 64 20.03 -9.39 9.64
CA ILE A 64 20.71 -8.57 8.62
C ILE A 64 19.76 -8.24 7.46
N MET A 65 18.90 -9.19 7.05
CA MET A 65 17.91 -8.96 6.00
C MET A 65 16.86 -7.93 6.42
N ARG A 66 16.44 -7.93 7.69
CA ARG A 66 15.50 -6.94 8.23
C ARG A 66 16.13 -5.55 8.31
N GLU A 67 17.39 -5.46 8.73
CA GLU A 67 18.15 -4.19 8.79
C GLU A 67 18.40 -3.60 7.39
N LYS A 68 18.78 -4.45 6.44
CA LYS A 68 19.01 -4.03 5.04
C LYS A 68 17.70 -3.82 4.28
N GLY A 69 16.64 -4.50 4.70
CA GLY A 69 15.30 -4.29 4.18
C GLY A 69 14.88 -2.86 4.45
N LYS A 70 14.65 -2.08 3.40
CA LYS A 70 14.07 -0.74 3.53
C LYS A 70 12.55 -0.91 3.53
N PRO A 71 11.86 -0.99 4.69
CA PRO A 71 10.42 -1.09 4.68
C PRO A 71 9.86 0.15 3.98
N GLN A 72 9.19 -0.06 2.86
CA GLN A 72 8.53 1.03 2.17
C GLN A 72 7.36 1.48 3.04
N LYS A 73 7.50 2.66 3.65
CA LYS A 73 6.39 3.29 4.37
C LYS A 73 5.25 3.49 3.37
N VAL A 74 4.16 2.74 3.54
CA VAL A 74 2.93 2.96 2.78
C VAL A 74 2.40 4.32 3.21
N LYS A 75 2.55 5.33 2.35
CA LYS A 75 1.94 6.63 2.57
C LYS A 75 0.44 6.47 2.35
N LYS A 76 -0.34 6.44 3.43
CA LYS A 76 -1.79 6.55 3.35
C LYS A 76 -2.11 8.01 3.07
N HIS A 77 -2.73 8.27 1.93
CA HIS A 77 -3.28 9.58 1.61
C HIS A 77 -4.78 9.51 1.89
N ASN A 78 -5.21 10.07 3.00
CA ASN A 78 -6.63 10.20 3.34
C ASN A 78 -7.13 11.48 2.67
N PHE A 79 -7.97 11.33 1.65
CA PHE A 79 -8.62 12.44 0.96
C PHE A 79 -10.13 12.31 1.16
N ASP A 80 -10.79 13.39 1.53
CA ASP A 80 -12.16 13.36 2.04
C ASP A 80 -13.18 12.86 1.00
N PHE A 81 -13.02 13.26 -0.27
CA PHE A 81 -14.01 12.97 -1.32
C PHE A 81 -13.63 11.83 -2.26
N LEU A 82 -12.61 11.02 -1.91
CA LEU A 82 -12.18 9.93 -2.76
C LEU A 82 -13.24 8.80 -2.80
N GLY A 83 -13.61 8.38 -4.00
CA GLY A 83 -14.58 7.28 -4.21
C GLY A 83 -16.05 7.69 -4.22
N LEU A 84 -16.39 8.88 -3.73
CA LEU A 84 -17.77 9.39 -3.73
C LEU A 84 -18.15 10.02 -5.08
N MET A 85 -17.19 10.65 -5.76
CA MET A 85 -17.46 11.45 -6.96
C MET A 85 -17.02 10.76 -8.25
N LYS A 86 -17.81 10.95 -9.31
CA LYS A 86 -17.51 10.51 -10.67
C LYS A 86 -17.56 11.70 -11.61
N CYS A 87 -16.62 11.76 -12.54
CA CYS A 87 -16.62 12.74 -13.62
C CYS A 87 -17.70 12.36 -14.66
N PRO A 88 -18.24 13.30 -15.46
CA PRO A 88 -19.18 13.02 -16.55
C PRO A 88 -18.71 11.92 -17.52
N CYS A 89 -17.40 11.76 -17.71
CA CYS A 89 -16.83 10.65 -18.50
C CYS A 89 -16.88 9.27 -17.80
N SER A 90 -17.63 9.14 -16.69
CA SER A 90 -17.77 7.94 -15.86
C SER A 90 -16.48 7.44 -15.20
N ALA A 91 -15.39 8.19 -15.29
CA ALA A 91 -14.16 7.89 -14.59
C ALA A 91 -14.20 8.39 -13.13
N ALA A 92 -13.53 7.67 -12.23
CA ALA A 92 -13.38 8.09 -10.86
C ALA A 92 -12.51 9.36 -10.75
N ILE A 93 -12.87 10.23 -9.82
CA ILE A 93 -12.07 11.39 -9.43
C ILE A 93 -10.99 10.95 -8.45
N THR A 94 -9.79 11.50 -8.56
CA THR A 94 -8.66 11.27 -7.66
C THR A 94 -8.11 12.60 -7.18
N ALA A 95 -7.47 12.60 -6.02
CA ALA A 95 -6.89 13.80 -5.42
C ALA A 95 -5.36 13.77 -5.42
N GLU A 96 -4.76 14.95 -5.55
CA GLU A 96 -3.32 15.18 -5.46
C GLU A 96 -3.04 16.30 -4.46
N LYS A 97 -2.12 16.06 -3.52
CA LYS A 97 -1.63 17.08 -2.58
C LYS A 97 -0.40 17.76 -3.16
N LYS A 98 -0.46 19.09 -3.32
CA LYS A 98 0.66 19.92 -3.77
C LYS A 98 1.11 20.84 -2.64
N ILE A 99 2.39 20.76 -2.29
CA ILE A 99 3.04 21.61 -1.29
C ILE A 99 3.90 22.63 -2.04
N LYS A 100 3.62 23.92 -1.85
CA LYS A 100 4.44 25.00 -2.43
C LYS A 100 5.73 25.19 -1.61
N PRO A 101 6.79 25.78 -2.19
CA PRO A 101 8.00 26.12 -1.44
C PRO A 101 7.74 27.04 -0.24
N SER A 102 6.67 27.83 -0.28
CA SER A 102 6.20 28.67 0.83
C SER A 102 5.54 27.90 1.99
N GLY A 103 5.52 26.56 1.94
CA GLY A 103 4.88 25.71 2.95
C GLY A 103 3.37 25.59 2.82
N ARG A 104 2.72 26.33 1.91
CA ARG A 104 1.27 26.23 1.69
C ARG A 104 0.91 24.93 0.97
N GLU A 105 -0.08 24.23 1.51
CA GLU A 105 -0.57 22.97 0.98
C GLU A 105 -1.90 23.19 0.26
N TYR A 106 -2.09 22.53 -0.89
CA TYR A 106 -3.32 22.57 -1.65
C TYR A 106 -3.68 21.17 -2.11
N ILE A 107 -4.95 20.80 -1.98
CA ILE A 107 -5.48 19.53 -2.46
C ILE A 107 -6.30 19.80 -3.72
N TYR A 108 -5.96 19.09 -4.78
CA TYR A 108 -6.61 19.21 -6.09
C TYR A 108 -7.29 17.91 -6.46
N TYR A 109 -8.55 18.01 -6.87
CA TYR A 109 -9.33 16.92 -7.41
C TYR A 109 -9.30 16.95 -8.94
N ARG A 110 -9.07 15.78 -9.54
CA ARG A 110 -8.94 15.60 -10.99
C ARG A 110 -9.55 14.29 -11.46
N CYS A 111 -9.98 14.27 -12.72
CA CYS A 111 -10.37 13.04 -13.38
C CYS A 111 -9.15 12.16 -13.68
N THR A 112 -9.29 10.85 -13.47
CA THR A 112 -8.26 9.84 -13.80
C THR A 112 -8.08 9.59 -15.31
N LYS A 113 -9.08 9.97 -16.13
CA LYS A 113 -9.09 9.78 -17.60
C LYS A 113 -8.93 8.32 -18.04
N LYS A 114 -9.23 7.35 -17.16
CA LYS A 114 -9.10 5.91 -17.46
C LYS A 114 -10.13 5.38 -18.46
N LYS A 115 -11.26 6.06 -18.64
CA LYS A 115 -12.39 5.62 -19.47
C LYS A 115 -12.44 6.29 -20.85
N GLY A 116 -11.50 7.17 -21.18
CA GLY A 116 -11.44 7.85 -22.48
C GLY A 116 -11.01 9.32 -22.37
N PRO A 117 -10.99 10.06 -23.50
CA PRO A 117 -10.69 11.49 -23.51
C PRO A 117 -11.80 12.25 -22.76
N CYS A 118 -11.42 12.88 -21.66
CA CYS A 118 -12.32 13.74 -20.89
C CYS A 118 -12.22 15.18 -21.41
N LEU A 119 -13.38 15.80 -21.64
CA LEU A 119 -13.49 17.22 -22.01
C LEU A 119 -13.06 18.12 -20.84
N GLU A 120 -13.38 17.72 -19.61
CA GLU A 120 -12.96 18.41 -18.40
C GLU A 120 -11.47 18.15 -18.12
N LYS A 121 -10.65 19.13 -18.48
CA LYS A 121 -9.22 19.17 -18.15
C LYS A 121 -8.94 19.96 -16.86
N HIS A 122 -9.95 20.54 -16.25
CA HIS A 122 -9.82 21.40 -15.08
C HIS A 122 -9.50 20.60 -13.81
N PHE A 123 -8.71 21.21 -12.92
CA PHE A 123 -8.41 20.68 -11.59
C PHE A 123 -9.19 21.53 -10.58
N LEU A 124 -10.06 20.91 -9.81
CA LEU A 124 -10.85 21.62 -8.80
C LEU A 124 -10.09 21.66 -7.48
N ARG A 125 -10.08 22.81 -6.83
CA ARG A 125 -9.53 22.95 -5.48
C ARG A 125 -10.48 22.34 -4.46
N GLN A 126 -9.93 21.81 -3.37
CA GLN A 126 -10.74 21.25 -2.29
C GLN A 126 -11.68 22.29 -1.67
N GLU A 127 -11.23 23.52 -1.51
CA GLU A 127 -12.01 24.61 -0.90
C GLU A 127 -13.24 24.95 -1.75
N GLU A 128 -13.05 25.11 -3.06
CA GLU A 128 -14.15 25.38 -4.01
C GLU A 128 -15.13 24.21 -4.09
N LEU A 129 -14.61 22.97 -4.07
CA LEU A 129 -15.44 21.77 -4.07
C LEU A 129 -16.27 21.67 -2.78
N TYR A 130 -15.68 22.01 -1.63
CA TYR A 130 -16.36 22.00 -0.35
C TYR A 130 -17.53 22.99 -0.32
N GLU A 131 -17.33 24.21 -0.85
CA GLU A 131 -18.39 25.21 -0.97
C GLU A 131 -19.54 24.72 -1.87
N GLN A 132 -19.21 24.10 -3.01
CA GLN A 132 -20.22 23.51 -3.90
C GLN A 132 -21.03 22.42 -3.19
N ILE A 133 -20.37 21.47 -2.52
CA ILE A 133 -21.04 20.39 -1.78
C ILE A 133 -21.90 20.96 -0.65
N LYS A 134 -21.38 21.91 0.12
CA LYS A 134 -22.11 22.58 1.19
C LYS A 134 -23.39 23.24 0.67
N SER A 135 -23.31 23.94 -0.45
CA SER A 135 -24.48 24.59 -1.07
C SER A 135 -25.55 23.60 -1.53
N PHE A 136 -25.13 22.40 -1.95
CA PHE A 136 -26.05 21.32 -2.32
C PHE A 136 -26.70 20.67 -1.12
N LEU A 137 -25.90 20.37 -0.08
CA LEU A 137 -26.41 19.75 1.16
C LEU A 137 -27.38 20.67 1.89
N GLN A 138 -27.17 21.99 1.88
CA GLN A 138 -28.10 22.96 2.50
C GLN A 138 -29.51 22.93 1.90
N LYS A 139 -29.68 22.45 0.66
CA LYS A 139 -31.00 22.33 0.03
C LYS A 139 -31.77 21.10 0.51
N VAL A 140 -31.08 20.14 1.13
CA VAL A 140 -31.67 18.90 1.62
C VAL A 140 -31.85 19.05 3.13
N SER A 141 -33.08 19.19 3.59
CA SER A 141 -33.41 19.18 5.02
C SER A 141 -33.83 17.78 5.46
N LEU A 142 -33.41 17.39 6.66
CA LEU A 142 -33.91 16.22 7.37
C LEU A 142 -35.18 16.59 8.15
N SER A 143 -35.97 15.57 8.51
CA SER A 143 -37.10 15.77 9.43
C SER A 143 -36.58 16.18 10.82
N SER A 144 -37.39 16.89 11.60
CA SER A 144 -36.98 17.35 12.94
C SER A 144 -36.60 16.18 13.86
N HIS A 145 -37.38 15.11 13.83
CA HIS A 145 -37.14 13.90 14.62
C HIS A 145 -35.82 13.20 14.27
N ASP A 146 -35.47 13.11 12.99
CA ASP A 146 -34.21 12.46 12.58
C ASP A 146 -33.00 13.36 12.87
N THR A 147 -33.20 14.68 12.80
CA THR A 147 -32.15 15.66 13.10
C THR A 147 -31.71 15.57 14.57
N GLU A 148 -32.65 15.48 15.52
CA GLU A 148 -32.34 15.34 16.95
C GLU A 148 -31.55 14.07 17.25
N LYS A 149 -31.91 12.94 16.61
CA LYS A 149 -31.20 11.67 16.77
C LYS A 149 -29.77 11.74 16.25
N VAL A 150 -29.57 12.36 15.09
CA VAL A 150 -28.24 12.50 14.49
C VAL A 150 -27.36 13.41 15.34
N LEU A 151 -27.88 14.56 15.79
CA LEU A 151 -27.15 15.48 16.66
C LEU A 151 -26.71 14.80 17.97
N ALA A 152 -27.62 14.06 18.62
CA ALA A 152 -27.32 13.37 19.86
C ALA A 152 -26.26 12.27 19.71
N GLU A 153 -26.10 11.67 18.52
CA GLU A 153 -25.05 10.68 18.27
C GLU A 153 -23.71 11.35 17.97
N LEU A 154 -23.70 12.44 17.20
CA LEU A 154 -22.49 13.23 16.94
C LEU A 154 -21.86 13.76 18.24
N ASP A 155 -22.68 14.24 19.17
CA ASP A 155 -22.20 14.72 20.49
C ASP A 155 -21.50 13.60 21.29
N LYS A 156 -21.93 12.33 21.16
CA LYS A 156 -21.28 11.19 21.83
C LYS A 156 -19.92 10.88 21.21
N GLU A 157 -19.83 10.94 19.88
CA GLU A 157 -18.57 10.69 19.17
C GLU A 157 -17.51 11.74 19.52
N GLU A 158 -17.89 13.02 19.67
CA GLU A 158 -16.96 14.09 20.08
C GLU A 158 -16.42 13.90 21.50
N ILE A 159 -17.21 13.38 22.44
CA ILE A 159 -16.77 13.12 23.81
C ILE A 159 -15.76 11.95 23.87
N GLN A 160 -15.82 11.04 22.90
CA GLN A 160 -15.03 9.81 22.88
C GLN A 160 -13.74 9.91 22.05
N ALA A 161 -13.58 10.98 21.27
CA ALA A 161 -12.39 11.29 20.46
C ALA A 161 -11.33 12.09 21.24
#